data_AF-A0A6B3RM95-F1
#
_entry.id   AF-A0A6B3RM95-F1
#
_cell.length_a   1.000
_cell.length_b   1.000
_cell.length_c   1.000
_cell.angle_alpha   90.00
_cell.angle_beta   90.00
_cell.angle_gamma   90.00
#
_symmetry.space_group_name_H-M   'P 1'
#
loop_
_entity.id
_entity.type
_entity.pdbx_description
1 polymer ?
#
loop_
_entity_poly.entity_id
_entity_poly.type
_entity_poly.pdbx_seq_one_letter_code
_entity_poly.pdbx_strand_id
1 'polypeptide(L)'
;MKDALQQAGFLAVEAEGDTLHARLWASSTDFTATPEGDHWLLALHWPLRASEAQRSDWNAAHPRAPLDIHNGETRLTMRVRADDAAALPLWAALAEEAVAQMIRWRRAQRQPGEGY
;
A
#
# COMPACT_ATOMS: atom_id res chain seq x y z
N MET A 1 -12.64 -12.58 -3.61
CA MET A 1 -11.42 -11.77 -3.43
C MET A 1 -10.16 -12.61 -3.51
N LYS A 2 -10.01 -13.69 -2.72
CA LYS A 2 -8.84 -14.58 -2.80
C LYS A 2 -8.49 -15.03 -4.23
N ASP A 3 -9.46 -15.56 -4.98
CA ASP A 3 -9.26 -15.96 -6.37
C ASP A 3 -8.91 -14.76 -7.27
N ALA A 4 -9.53 -13.61 -7.05
CA ALA A 4 -9.23 -12.39 -7.80
C ALA A 4 -7.77 -11.93 -7.57
N LEU A 5 -7.25 -12.04 -6.35
CA LEU A 5 -5.85 -11.72 -6.05
C LEU A 5 -4.90 -12.68 -6.77
N GLN A 6 -5.22 -13.98 -6.79
CA GLN A 6 -4.42 -14.99 -7.50
C GLN A 6 -4.46 -14.78 -9.02
N GLN A 7 -5.64 -14.47 -9.58
CA GLN A 7 -5.81 -14.15 -11.00
C GLN A 7 -5.10 -12.87 -11.41
N ALA A 8 -5.04 -11.88 -10.51
CA ALA A 8 -4.26 -10.65 -10.72
C ALA A 8 -2.74 -10.89 -10.64
N GLY A 9 -2.29 -12.10 -10.27
CA GLY A 9 -0.88 -12.48 -10.23
C GLY A 9 -0.16 -12.15 -8.93
N PHE A 10 -0.89 -11.78 -7.87
CA PHE A 10 -0.28 -11.57 -6.55
C PHE A 10 0.26 -12.88 -5.96
N LEU A 11 1.35 -12.78 -5.22
CA LEU A 11 2.06 -13.93 -4.65
C LEU A 11 1.67 -14.17 -3.19
N ALA A 12 1.95 -15.38 -2.70
CA ALA A 12 1.77 -15.76 -1.28
C ALA A 12 0.37 -15.40 -0.73
N VAL A 13 -0.69 -15.62 -1.53
CA VAL A 13 -2.06 -15.29 -1.14
C VAL A 13 -2.56 -16.28 -0.07
N GLU A 14 -2.61 -15.82 1.17
CA GLU A 14 -2.98 -16.59 2.35
C GLU A 14 -4.20 -15.95 3.03
N ALA A 15 -4.98 -16.76 3.75
CA ALA A 15 -6.13 -16.29 4.50
C ALA A 15 -5.88 -16.51 5.99
N GLU A 16 -6.02 -15.45 6.77
CA GLU A 16 -5.96 -15.44 8.23
C GLU A 16 -7.28 -14.88 8.77
N GLY A 17 -8.19 -15.79 9.13
CA GLY A 17 -9.58 -15.43 9.45
C GLY A 17 -10.26 -14.76 8.25
N ASP A 18 -10.80 -13.56 8.46
CA ASP A 18 -11.43 -12.74 7.42
C ASP A 18 -10.43 -11.88 6.63
N THR A 19 -9.17 -11.81 7.05
CA THR A 19 -8.15 -11.01 6.36
C THR A 19 -7.35 -11.87 5.40
N LEU A 20 -7.12 -11.37 4.20
CA LEU A 20 -6.23 -12.00 3.24
C LEU A 20 -4.88 -11.29 3.27
N HIS A 21 -3.80 -12.05 3.20
CA HIS A 21 -2.43 -11.55 3.06
C HIS A 21 -1.93 -11.89 1.66
N ALA A 22 -1.22 -10.96 1.02
CA ALA A 22 -0.64 -11.16 -0.30
C ALA A 22 0.59 -10.27 -0.52
N ARG A 23 1.42 -10.64 -1.51
CA ARG A 23 2.59 -9.86 -1.95
C ARG A 23 2.39 -9.30 -3.33
N LEU A 24 2.88 -8.07 -3.54
CA LEU A 24 2.93 -7.41 -4.84
C LEU A 24 3.94 -8.10 -5.77
N TRP A 25 5.13 -8.40 -5.27
CA TRP A 25 6.18 -9.18 -5.97
C TRP A 25 7.06 -9.92 -4.96
N ALA A 26 7.98 -10.77 -5.46
CA ALA A 26 8.73 -11.73 -4.63
C ALA A 26 9.52 -11.09 -3.46
N SER A 27 9.94 -9.84 -3.61
CA SER A 27 10.72 -9.08 -2.62
C SER A 27 9.95 -7.88 -2.05
N SER A 28 8.64 -7.79 -2.27
CA SER A 28 7.81 -6.69 -1.74
C SER A 28 7.42 -6.94 -0.30
N THR A 29 6.99 -5.88 0.39
CA THR A 29 6.24 -6.02 1.64
C THR A 29 4.87 -6.65 1.37
N ASP A 30 4.38 -7.42 2.34
CA ASP A 30 3.02 -7.97 2.35
C ASP A 30 1.99 -6.84 2.48
N PHE A 31 0.87 -6.97 1.78
CA PHE A 31 -0.32 -6.17 2.01
C PHE A 31 -1.45 -7.05 2.50
N THR A 32 -2.41 -6.44 3.20
CA THR A 32 -3.62 -7.10 3.65
C THR A 32 -4.82 -6.68 2.81
N ALA A 33 -5.80 -7.56 2.67
CA ALA A 33 -7.11 -7.25 2.16
C ALA A 33 -8.15 -7.67 3.21
N THR A 34 -8.84 -6.70 3.80
CA THR A 34 -9.84 -6.93 4.84
C THR A 34 -11.23 -6.58 4.30
N PRO A 35 -12.27 -7.40 4.52
CA PRO A 35 -13.62 -7.09 4.06
C PRO A 35 -14.19 -5.86 4.81
N GLU A 36 -14.83 -4.97 4.06
CA GLU A 36 -15.52 -3.77 4.54
C GLU A 36 -16.88 -3.67 3.82
N GLY A 37 -17.88 -4.41 4.32
CA GLY A 37 -19.20 -4.51 3.67
C GLY A 37 -19.09 -5.15 2.29
N ASP A 38 -19.54 -4.45 1.25
CA ASP A 38 -19.45 -4.89 -0.15
C ASP A 38 -18.08 -4.61 -0.80
N HIS A 39 -17.15 -4.03 -0.03
CA HIS A 39 -15.81 -3.67 -0.48
C HIS A 39 -14.75 -4.46 0.28
N TRP A 40 -13.53 -4.36 -0.21
CA TRP A 40 -12.32 -4.83 0.45
C TRP A 40 -11.38 -3.64 0.61
N LEU A 41 -10.83 -3.48 1.81
CA LEU A 41 -9.79 -2.51 2.09
C LEU A 41 -8.44 -3.19 1.89
N LEU A 42 -7.71 -2.77 0.87
CA LEU A 42 -6.31 -3.14 0.67
C LEU A 42 -5.45 -2.21 1.51
N ALA A 43 -4.51 -2.75 2.28
CA ALA A 43 -3.62 -1.98 3.13
C ALA A 43 -2.17 -2.48 3.04
N LEU A 44 -1.25 -1.59 2.66
CA LEU A 44 0.19 -1.84 2.65
C LEU A 44 0.85 -0.99 3.74
N HIS A 45 1.57 -1.65 4.66
CA HIS A 45 2.29 -0.96 5.73
C HIS A 45 3.76 -0.80 5.36
N TRP A 46 4.33 0.35 5.69
CA TRP A 46 5.75 0.60 5.52
C TRP A 46 6.35 1.19 6.79
N PRO A 47 7.47 0.65 7.30
CA PRO A 47 8.10 1.05 8.56
C PRO A 47 8.88 2.37 8.38
N LEU A 48 8.14 3.42 8.05
CA LEU A 48 8.56 4.80 7.88
C LEU A 48 7.41 5.67 8.39
N ARG A 49 7.71 6.73 9.11
CA ARG A 49 6.71 7.74 9.46
C ARG A 49 6.85 8.93 8.51
N ALA A 50 6.01 8.98 7.47
CA ALA A 50 5.95 10.12 6.56
C ALA A 50 5.42 11.36 7.29
N SER A 51 5.94 12.54 6.94
CA SER A 51 5.45 13.80 7.49
C SER A 51 4.02 14.09 7.02
N GLU A 52 3.35 15.05 7.66
CA GLU A 52 2.04 15.51 7.20
C GLU A 52 2.08 16.10 5.79
N ALA A 53 3.07 16.95 5.50
CA ALA A 53 3.25 17.52 4.16
C ALA A 53 3.44 16.43 3.09
N GLN A 54 4.31 15.44 3.35
CA GLN A 54 4.54 14.32 2.44
C GLN A 54 3.28 13.52 2.13
N ARG A 55 2.46 13.24 3.17
CA ARG A 55 1.19 12.53 3.00
C ARG A 55 0.15 13.39 2.28
N SER A 56 0.09 14.69 2.60
CA SER A 56 -0.83 15.62 1.93
C SER A 56 -0.54 15.72 0.43
N ASP A 57 0.72 15.87 0.06
CA ASP A 57 1.15 15.94 -1.35
C ASP A 57 0.80 14.65 -2.10
N TRP A 58 1.06 13.49 -1.49
CA TRP A 58 0.66 12.20 -2.06
C TRP A 58 -0.86 12.09 -2.21
N ASN A 59 -1.62 12.40 -1.15
CA ASN A 59 -3.08 12.24 -1.13
C ASN A 59 -3.77 13.16 -2.13
N ALA A 60 -3.20 14.34 -2.40
CA ALA A 60 -3.67 15.24 -3.43
C ALA A 60 -3.46 14.67 -4.85
N ALA A 61 -2.31 14.01 -5.09
CA ALA A 61 -2.01 13.36 -6.37
C ALA A 61 -2.76 12.03 -6.57
N HIS A 62 -2.99 11.28 -5.49
CA HIS A 62 -3.52 9.92 -5.51
C HIS A 62 -4.75 9.75 -4.59
N PRO A 63 -5.88 10.42 -4.89
CA PRO A 63 -7.06 10.39 -4.03
C PRO A 63 -7.69 8.99 -3.88
N ARG A 64 -7.39 8.06 -4.79
CA ARG A 64 -7.86 6.67 -4.74
C ARG A 64 -7.03 5.77 -3.82
N ALA A 65 -5.80 6.16 -3.50
CA ALA A 65 -4.91 5.39 -2.63
C ALA A 65 -4.22 6.31 -1.61
N PRO A 66 -4.96 6.83 -0.61
CA PRO A 66 -4.37 7.73 0.37
C PRO A 66 -3.39 7.02 1.30
N LEU A 67 -2.41 7.81 1.75
CA LEU A 67 -1.49 7.50 2.84
C LEU A 67 -2.02 8.07 4.17
N ASP A 68 -2.00 7.24 5.20
CA ASP A 68 -2.25 7.63 6.58
C ASP A 68 -1.15 7.10 7.52
N ILE A 69 -1.27 7.38 8.82
CA ILE A 69 -0.39 6.79 9.84
C ILE A 69 -1.21 5.79 10.66
N HIS A 70 -0.78 4.54 10.64
CA HIS A 70 -1.37 3.46 11.42
C HIS A 70 -0.27 2.82 12.28
N ASN A 71 -0.50 2.72 13.59
CA ASN A 71 0.47 2.19 14.56
C ASN A 71 1.88 2.81 14.48
N GLY A 72 1.96 4.09 14.12
CA GLY A 72 3.23 4.82 13.98
C GLY A 72 3.94 4.63 12.64
N GLU A 73 3.38 3.82 11.74
CA GLU A 73 3.90 3.52 10.41
C GLU A 73 3.04 4.18 9.33
N THR A 74 3.63 4.40 8.16
CA THR A 74 2.89 4.90 7.00
C THR A 74 2.16 3.74 6.37
N ARG A 75 0.86 3.94 6.14
CA ARG A 75 -0.01 2.93 5.54
C ARG A 75 -0.64 3.50 4.27
N LEU A 76 -0.52 2.76 3.17
CA LEU A 76 -1.27 3.00 1.94
C LEU A 76 -2.56 2.20 2.00
N THR A 77 -3.68 2.82 1.69
CA THR A 77 -4.97 2.15 1.66
C THR A 77 -5.67 2.34 0.33
N MET A 78 -6.41 1.34 -0.15
CA MET A 78 -7.28 1.47 -1.32
C MET A 78 -8.52 0.60 -1.15
N ARG A 79 -9.69 1.17 -1.37
CA ARG A 79 -10.95 0.42 -1.41
C ARG A 79 -11.15 -0.17 -2.79
N VAL A 80 -11.40 -1.47 -2.84
CA VAL A 80 -11.66 -2.20 -4.08
C VAL A 80 -12.92 -3.04 -3.93
N ARG A 81 -13.60 -3.31 -5.04
CA ARG A 81 -14.65 -4.34 -5.08
C ARG A 81 -14.08 -5.61 -5.70
N ALA A 82 -14.57 -6.77 -5.29
CA ALA A 82 -14.09 -8.04 -5.83
C ALA A 82 -14.46 -8.24 -7.32
N ASP A 83 -15.48 -7.55 -7.81
CA ASP A 83 -15.96 -7.57 -9.19
C ASP A 83 -15.28 -6.51 -10.10
N ASP A 84 -14.52 -5.58 -9.53
CA ASP A 84 -13.79 -4.56 -10.29
C ASP A 84 -12.44 -5.09 -10.78
N ALA A 85 -12.44 -5.65 -11.99
CA ALA A 85 -11.26 -6.23 -12.62
C ALA A 85 -10.10 -5.22 -12.82
N ALA A 86 -10.39 -3.91 -12.86
CA ALA A 86 -9.36 -2.88 -13.04
C ALA A 86 -8.75 -2.40 -11.71
N ALA A 87 -9.39 -2.69 -10.58
CA ALA A 87 -8.95 -2.19 -9.28
C ALA A 87 -7.64 -2.83 -8.80
N LEU A 88 -7.46 -4.14 -9.03
CA LEU A 88 -6.27 -4.87 -8.58
C LEU A 88 -4.99 -4.50 -9.34
N PRO A 89 -5.01 -4.37 -10.69
CA PRO A 89 -3.87 -3.80 -11.41
C PRO A 89 -3.54 -2.36 -11.00
N LEU A 90 -4.57 -1.53 -10.75
CA LEU A 90 -4.38 -0.15 -10.27
C LEU A 90 -3.74 -0.13 -8.88
N TRP A 91 -4.18 -1.01 -7.97
CA TRP A 91 -3.56 -1.18 -6.66
C TRP A 91 -2.07 -1.52 -6.79
N ALA A 92 -1.72 -2.48 -7.65
CA ALA A 92 -0.33 -2.87 -7.86
C ALA A 92 0.53 -1.68 -8.31
N ALA A 93 0.07 -0.92 -9.32
CA ALA A 93 0.78 0.25 -9.83
C ALA A 93 0.95 1.35 -8.76
N LEU A 94 -0.11 1.68 -8.03
CA LEU A 94 -0.05 2.70 -6.97
C LEU A 94 0.80 2.27 -5.78
N ALA A 95 0.77 0.98 -5.43
CA ALA A 95 1.59 0.44 -4.36
C ALA A 95 3.08 0.45 -4.73
N GLU A 96 3.43 0.11 -5.98
CA GLU A 96 4.80 0.26 -6.51
C GLU A 96 5.29 1.71 -6.42
N GLU A 97 4.47 2.65 -6.88
CA GLU A 97 4.81 4.07 -6.84
C GLU A 97 4.97 4.57 -5.39
N ALA A 98 4.07 4.16 -4.49
CA ALA A 98 4.12 4.51 -3.07
C ALA A 98 5.40 3.98 -2.42
N VAL A 99 5.76 2.71 -2.68
CA VAL A 99 7.01 2.11 -2.19
C VAL A 99 8.23 2.88 -2.70
N ALA A 100 8.27 3.20 -3.99
CA ALA A 100 9.36 3.99 -4.57
C ALA A 100 9.47 5.38 -3.90
N GLN A 101 8.33 6.02 -3.64
CA GLN A 101 8.28 7.32 -2.98
C GLN A 101 8.73 7.24 -1.50
N MET A 102 8.30 6.22 -0.76
CA MET A 102 8.73 5.99 0.62
C MET A 102 10.23 5.68 0.70
N ILE A 103 10.80 4.95 -0.26
CA ILE A 103 12.25 4.73 -0.35
C ILE A 103 12.98 6.06 -0.54
N ARG A 104 12.48 6.95 -1.39
CA ARG A 104 13.06 8.30 -1.59
C ARG A 104 13.02 9.12 -0.30
N TRP A 105 11.88 9.16 0.39
CA TRP A 105 11.75 9.85 1.68
C TRP A 105 12.69 9.28 2.74
N ARG A 106 12.79 7.95 2.85
CA ARG A 106 13.70 7.29 3.81
C ARG A 106 15.17 7.61 3.52
N ARG A 107 15.56 7.72 2.24
CA ARG A 107 16.92 8.12 1.85
C ARG A 107 17.19 9.58 2.20
N ALA A 108 16.24 10.49 1.92
CA ALA A 108 16.36 11.90 2.28
C ALA A 108 16.48 12.12 3.79
N GLN A 109 15.72 11.37 4.61
CA GLN A 109 15.81 11.42 6.07
C GLN A 109 17.15 10.90 6.62
N ARG A 110 17.83 10.02 5.87
CA ARG A 110 19.11 9.43 6.28
C ARG A 110 20.33 10.25 5.90
N GLN A 111 20.19 11.27 5.05
CA GLN A 111 21.29 12.21 4.78
C GLN A 111 21.44 13.15 5.98
N PRO A 112 22.46 12.96 6.84
CA PRO A 112 22.80 13.96 7.84
C PRO A 112 23.43 15.14 7.07
N GLY A 113 23.21 16.37 7.53
CA GLY A 113 23.74 17.58 6.89
C GLY A 113 25.21 17.44 6.47
N GLU A 114 25.46 17.49 5.16
CA GLU A 114 26.73 17.96 4.65
C GLU A 114 26.83 19.46 4.97
N GLY A 115 27.70 19.77 5.93
CA GLY A 115 28.34 21.08 6.07
C GLY A 115 27.50 22.20 6.68
N TYR A 116 27.82 22.56 7.91
CA TYR A 116 28.14 23.95 8.23
C TYR A 116 29.12 24.01 9.40
#